data_AF-A0A950FLC4-F1
#
_entry.id   AF-A0A950FLC4-F1
#
_cell.length_a   1.000
_cell.length_b   1.000
_cell.length_c   1.000
_cell.angle_alpha   90.00
_cell.angle_beta   90.00
_cell.angle_gamma   90.00
#
_symmetry.space_group_name_H-M   'P 1'
#
loop_
_entity.id
_entity.type
_entity.pdbx_description
1 polymer ?
#
loop_
_entity_poly.entity_id
_entity_poly.type
_entity_poly.pdbx_seq_one_letter_code
_entity_poly.pdbx_strand_id
1 'polypeptide(L)' 'MSQAAAAARALRRPEENKRQVTMRFDSDVLDYFRRQGRGWQGRMNAVLRSFVESHQLRK' A
#
# COMPACT_ATOMS: atom_id res chain seq x y z
N MET A 1 3.47 10.12 21.99
CA MET A 1 2.32 10.03 21.06
C MET A 1 2.44 8.83 20.09
N SER A 2 2.92 7.65 20.51
CA SER A 2 3.39 6.60 19.57
C SER A 2 2.66 5.24 19.59
N GLN A 3 1.59 5.04 20.37
CA GLN A 3 0.90 3.73 20.41
C GLN A 3 -0.48 3.69 19.74
N ALA A 4 -1.12 4.84 19.46
CA ALA A 4 -2.46 4.86 18.86
C ALA A 4 -2.50 4.47 17.37
N ALA A 5 -1.44 4.79 16.59
CA ALA A 5 -1.38 4.50 15.16
C ALA A 5 -1.16 2.99 14.86
N ALA A 6 -0.46 2.27 15.74
CA ALA A 6 -0.19 0.85 15.59
C ALA A 6 -1.45 0.00 15.79
N ALA A 7 -2.29 0.35 16.78
CA ALA A 7 -3.54 -0.36 17.08
C ALA A 7 -4.59 -0.21 15.95
N ALA A 8 -4.70 0.97 15.33
CA ALA A 8 -5.62 1.21 14.21
C ALA A 8 -5.24 0.42 12.94
N ARG A 9 -3.97 0.06 12.78
CA ARG A 9 -3.48 -0.75 11.66
C ARG A 9 -3.84 -2.23 11.80
N ALA A 10 -3.91 -2.73 13.03
CA ALA A 10 -4.31 -4.10 13.33
C ALA A 10 -5.82 -4.37 13.12
N LEU A 11 -6.66 -3.33 13.21
CA LEU A 11 -8.11 -3.44 13.04
C LEU A 11 -8.58 -3.49 11.57
N ARG A 12 -7.73 -3.11 10.61
CA ARG A 12 -8.08 -3.20 9.19
C ARG A 12 -7.89 -4.65 8.74
N ARG A 13 -8.98 -5.42 8.67
CA ARG A 13 -8.94 -6.73 7.99
C ARG A 13 -8.32 -6.53 6.59
N PRO A 14 -7.24 -7.26 6.24
CA PRO A 14 -6.47 -7.00 5.03
C PRO A 14 -7.26 -7.08 3.73
N GLU A 15 -8.31 -7.89 3.68
CA GLU A 15 -9.10 -8.12 2.46
C GLU A 15 -10.30 -7.17 2.33
N GLU A 16 -10.93 -6.79 3.43
CA GLU A 16 -12.19 -6.02 3.43
C GLU A 16 -12.00 -4.55 2.97
N ASN A 17 -10.76 -4.05 2.97
CA ASN A 17 -10.44 -2.68 2.59
C ASN A 17 -9.74 -2.54 1.22
N LYS A 18 -9.42 -3.65 0.55
CA LYS A 18 -8.78 -3.62 -0.77
C LYS A 18 -9.88 -3.63 -1.83
N ARG A 19 -9.82 -2.68 -2.76
CA ARG A 19 -10.70 -2.65 -3.93
C ARG A 19 -9.88 -3.04 -5.16
N GLN A 20 -10.36 -4.02 -5.92
CA GLN A 20 -9.79 -4.33 -7.22
C GLN A 20 -10.26 -3.26 -8.22
N VAL A 21 -9.29 -2.63 -8.89
CA VAL A 21 -9.54 -1.63 -9.93
C VAL A 21 -8.67 -1.95 -11.14
N THR A 22 -9.15 -1.60 -12.33
CA THR A 22 -8.34 -1.66 -13.56
C THR A 22 -7.63 -0.32 -13.73
N MET A 23 -6.31 -0.32 -13.64
CA MET A 23 -5.47 0.88 -13.77
C MET A 23 -4.25 0.58 -14.63
N ARG A 24 -3.75 1.60 -15.34
CA ARG A 24 -2.50 1.54 -16.09
C ARG A 24 -1.36 2.04 -15.21
N PHE A 25 -0.25 1.32 -15.26
CA PHE A 25 1.02 1.69 -14.65
C PHE A 25 2.09 1.66 -15.73
N ASP A 26 3.16 2.42 -15.54
CA ASP A 26 4.33 2.30 -16.40
C ASP A 26 4.91 0.88 -16.29
N SER A 27 5.40 0.37 -17.43
CA SER A 27 5.84 -1.02 -17.56
C SER A 27 7.03 -1.35 -16.65
N ASP A 28 7.98 -0.44 -16.56
CA ASP A 28 9.18 -0.53 -15.72
C ASP A 28 8.85 -0.56 -14.22
N VAL A 29 7.85 0.21 -13.78
CA VAL A 29 7.34 0.19 -12.41
C VAL A 29 6.72 -1.17 -12.09
N LEU A 30 5.91 -1.73 -13.00
CA LEU A 30 5.33 -3.06 -12.80
C LEU A 30 6.41 -4.15 -12.75
N ASP A 31 7.38 -4.10 -13.65
CA ASP A 31 8.47 -5.07 -13.73
C ASP A 31 9.36 -5.00 -12.48
N TYR A 32 9.64 -3.80 -11.98
CA TYR A 32 10.35 -3.58 -10.73
C TYR A 32 9.72 -4.34 -9.57
N PHE A 33 8.39 -4.27 -9.39
CA PHE A 33 7.73 -5.00 -8.31
C PHE A 33 7.61 -6.49 -8.61
N ARG A 34 7.22 -6.88 -9.84
CA ARG A 34 7.07 -8.29 -10.24
C ARG A 34 8.33 -9.12 -10.00
N ARG A 35 9.51 -8.56 -10.29
CA ARG A 35 10.80 -9.24 -10.08
C ARG A 35 11.05 -9.62 -8.62
N GLN A 36 10.37 -8.98 -7.67
CA GLN A 36 10.52 -9.27 -6.24
C GLN A 36 9.83 -10.58 -5.83
N GLY A 37 9.04 -11.19 -6.73
CA GLY A 37 8.39 -12.48 -6.54
C GLY A 37 7.05 -12.38 -5.80
N ARG A 38 6.68 -13.48 -5.11
CA ARG A 38 5.39 -13.60 -4.42
C ARG A 38 5.09 -12.39 -3.53
N GLY A 39 3.87 -11.87 -3.59
CA GLY A 39 3.45 -10.72 -2.79
C GLY A 39 3.93 -9.36 -3.31
N TRP A 40 4.40 -9.27 -4.56
CA TRP A 40 4.79 -7.99 -5.17
C TRP A 40 3.66 -6.94 -5.16
N GLN A 41 2.41 -7.33 -5.40
CA GLN A 41 1.26 -6.41 -5.33
C GLN A 41 1.07 -5.84 -3.92
N GLY A 42 1.28 -6.66 -2.89
CA GLY A 42 1.23 -6.22 -1.50
C GLY A 42 2.32 -5.20 -1.17
N ARG A 43 3.54 -5.40 -1.70
CA ARG A 43 4.66 -4.45 -1.58
C ARG A 43 4.37 -3.14 -2.32
N MET A 44 3.87 -3.20 -3.55
CA MET A 44 3.44 -2.03 -4.31
C MET A 44 2.37 -1.25 -3.54
N ASN A 45 1.36 -1.93 -3.00
CA ASN A 45 0.33 -1.30 -2.17
C ASN A 45 0.90 -0.64 -0.89
N ALA A 46 1.90 -1.23 -0.25
CA ALA A 46 2.55 -0.64 0.93
C ALA A 46 3.28 0.68 0.59
N VAL A 47 3.94 0.76 -0.57
CA VAL A 47 4.57 2.00 -1.07
C VAL A 47 3.52 3.08 -1.32
N LEU A 48 2.46 2.75 -2.07
CA LEU A 48 1.36 3.69 -2.34
C LEU A 48 0.69 4.19 -1.05
N ARG A 49 0.52 3.30 -0.06
CA ARG A 49 -0.01 3.66 1.25
C ARG A 49 0.88 4.65 1.99
N SER A 50 2.19 4.39 2.04
CA SER A 50 3.14 5.31 2.70
C SER A 50 3.14 6.69 2.04
N PHE A 51 3.05 6.74 0.70
CA PHE A 51 2.89 7.99 -0.02
C PHE A 51 1.60 8.73 0.42
N VAL A 52 0.45 8.06 0.41
CA VAL A 52 -0.82 8.68 0.85
C VAL A 52 -0.75 9.17 2.30
N GLU A 53 -0.24 8.37 3.23
CA GLU A 53 -0.13 8.72 4.66
C GLU A 53 0.76 9.96 4.85
N SER A 54 1.90 10.03 4.16
CA SER A 54 2.80 11.20 4.23
C SER A 54 2.17 12.48 3.68
N HIS A 55 1.22 12.39 2.75
CA HIS A 55 0.55 13.56 2.16
C HIS A 55 -0.72 13.95 2.91
N GLN A 56 -1.35 13.00 3.62
CA GLN A 56 -2.49 13.28 4.49
C GLN A 56 -2.05 13.93 5.81
N LEU A 57 -0.86 13.61 6.32
CA LEU A 57 -0.31 14.20 7.54
C LEU A 57 0.21 15.64 7.37
N ARG A 58 0.24 16.17 6.14
CA ARG A 58 0.68 17.55 5.84
C ARG A 58 -0.47 18.55 5.71
N LYS A 59 -1.72 18.10 5.88
CA LYS A 59 -2.90 18.96 6.07
C LYS A 59 -3.15 19.13 7.56
#